data_AF-A0A151YVC5-F1
#
_entry.id   AF-A0A151YVC5-F1
#
_cell.length_a   1.000
_cell.length_b   1.000
_cell.length_c   1.000
_cell.angle_alpha   90.00
_cell.angle_beta   90.00
_cell.angle_gamma   90.00
#
_symmetry.space_group_name_H-M   'P 1'
#
loop_
_entity.id
_entity.type
_entity.pdbx_description
1 polymer ?
#
loop_
_entity_poly.entity_id
_entity_poly.type
_entity_poly.pdbx_seq_one_letter_code
_entity_poly.pdbx_strand_id
1 'polypeptide(L)'
;MAQQVSQSSNEQSAHKSERVTKHLISFAVMIVLTAAAFYLVATDVAPEHLVLPVLLILGAVQVFLQLFTFMHLDQKGTAFYRIFIVAGIFFAVISAVGIFLM
;
A
#
# COMPACT_ATOMS: atom_id res chain seq x y z
N MET A 1 -15.79 44.78 0.52
CA MET A 1 -14.99 43.72 -0.13
C MET A 1 -14.20 42.83 0.85
N ALA A 2 -14.40 42.91 2.17
CA ALA A 2 -13.58 42.17 3.15
C ALA A 2 -14.23 40.90 3.76
N GLN A 3 -15.45 40.51 3.35
CA GLN A 3 -16.16 39.35 3.93
C GLN A 3 -16.06 38.06 3.10
N GLN A 4 -15.51 38.10 1.87
CA GLN A 4 -15.48 36.93 0.99
C GLN A 4 -14.25 36.02 1.19
N VAL A 5 -13.22 36.48 1.89
CA VAL A 5 -11.95 35.73 2.13
C VAL A 5 -12.04 34.78 3.33
N SER A 6 -13.01 34.96 4.23
CA SER A 6 -13.12 34.16 5.47
C SER A 6 -14.02 32.93 5.33
N GLN A 7 -14.87 32.85 4.31
CA GLN A 7 -15.83 31.75 4.15
C GLN A 7 -15.23 30.59 3.32
N SER A 8 -14.33 30.89 2.37
CA SER A 8 -13.64 29.89 1.54
C SER A 8 -12.58 29.07 2.28
N SER A 9 -12.00 29.59 3.37
CA SER A 9 -10.93 28.92 4.12
C SER A 9 -11.43 27.84 5.11
N ASN A 10 -12.68 27.96 5.59
CA ASN A 10 -13.25 27.01 6.55
C ASN A 10 -13.81 25.74 5.86
N GLU A 11 -14.44 25.89 4.70
CA GLU A 11 -14.96 24.74 3.92
C GLU A 11 -13.84 23.92 3.25
N GLN A 12 -12.71 24.55 2.89
CA GLN A 12 -11.56 23.86 2.31
C GLN A 12 -10.80 22.99 3.32
N SER A 13 -10.82 23.34 4.61
CA SER A 13 -10.15 22.58 5.68
C SER A 13 -10.93 21.32 6.06
N ALA A 14 -12.27 21.39 6.08
CA ALA A 14 -13.12 20.23 6.37
C ALA A 14 -12.98 19.12 5.29
N HIS A 15 -13.01 19.49 4.01
CA HIS A 15 -12.87 18.55 2.90
C HIS A 15 -11.48 17.90 2.79
N LYS A 16 -10.42 18.60 3.22
CA LYS A 16 -9.07 18.05 3.22
C LYS A 16 -8.89 16.99 4.30
N SER A 17 -9.53 17.18 5.46
CA SER A 17 -9.42 16.26 6.60
C SER A 17 -9.98 14.87 6.27
N GLU A 18 -11.16 14.78 5.65
CA GLU A 18 -11.76 13.49 5.27
C GLU A 18 -10.90 12.64 4.32
N ARG A 19 -10.14 13.29 3.42
CA ARG A 19 -9.26 12.60 2.46
C ARG A 19 -8.03 12.01 3.15
N VAL A 20 -7.53 12.66 4.21
CA VAL A 20 -6.38 12.18 5.01
C VAL A 20 -6.81 11.01 5.91
N THR A 21 -8.00 11.08 6.50
CA THR A 21 -8.53 10.01 7.35
C THR A 21 -8.71 8.69 6.60
N LYS A 22 -9.19 8.73 5.35
CA LYS A 22 -9.32 7.53 4.51
C LYS A 22 -7.97 6.88 4.19
N HIS A 23 -6.93 7.68 3.96
CA HIS A 23 -5.58 7.17 3.71
C HIS A 23 -4.99 6.52 4.97
N LEU A 24 -5.24 7.11 6.15
CA LEU A 24 -4.78 6.58 7.42
C LEU A 24 -5.45 5.24 7.79
N ILE A 25 -6.72 5.05 7.40
CA ILE A 25 -7.41 3.76 7.57
C ILE A 25 -6.77 2.66 6.73
N SER A 26 -6.51 2.93 5.44
CA SER A 26 -5.80 1.97 4.59
C SER A 26 -4.40 1.65 5.10
N PHE A 27 -3.69 2.64 5.64
CA PHE A 27 -2.39 2.45 6.28
C PHE A 27 -2.49 1.56 7.53
N ALA A 28 -3.49 1.79 8.38
CA ALA A 28 -3.72 0.96 9.57
C ALA A 28 -4.03 -0.51 9.20
N VAL A 29 -4.81 -0.75 8.15
CA VAL A 29 -5.08 -2.11 7.64
C VAL A 29 -3.79 -2.83 7.21
N MET A 30 -2.85 -2.12 6.56
CA MET A 30 -1.56 -2.72 6.20
C MET A 30 -0.75 -3.13 7.42
N ILE A 31 -0.67 -2.27 8.44
CA ILE A 31 0.05 -2.56 9.68
C ILE A 31 -0.54 -3.77 10.40
N VAL A 32 -1.86 -3.89 10.45
CA VAL A 32 -2.51 -5.06 11.08
C VAL A 32 -2.16 -6.34 10.32
N LEU A 33 -2.21 -6.31 8.99
CA LEU A 33 -1.95 -7.49 8.17
C LEU A 33 -0.46 -7.90 8.19
N THR A 34 0.48 -6.94 8.28
CA THR A 34 1.90 -7.26 8.52
C THR A 34 2.12 -7.78 9.94
N ALA A 35 1.51 -7.17 10.96
CA ALA A 35 1.59 -7.67 12.34
C ALA A 35 1.08 -9.12 12.45
N ALA A 36 0.03 -9.48 11.70
CA ALA A 36 -0.45 -10.86 11.61
C ALA A 36 0.59 -11.81 10.99
N ALA A 37 1.31 -11.39 9.94
CA ALA A 37 2.40 -12.18 9.36
C ALA A 37 3.55 -12.39 10.37
N PHE A 38 3.94 -11.35 11.09
CA PHE A 38 4.97 -11.46 12.13
C PHE A 38 4.52 -12.35 13.29
N TYR A 39 3.27 -12.23 13.72
CA TYR A 39 2.70 -13.08 14.75
C TYR A 39 2.71 -14.56 14.35
N LEU A 40 2.36 -14.85 13.08
CA LEU A 40 2.39 -16.20 12.54
C LEU A 40 3.79 -16.84 12.59
N VAL A 41 4.84 -16.07 12.30
CA VAL A 41 6.24 -16.53 12.43
C VAL A 41 6.66 -16.61 13.90
N ALA A 42 6.35 -15.61 14.70
CA ALA A 42 6.83 -15.50 16.08
C ALA A 42 6.26 -16.57 17.03
N THR A 43 5.11 -17.15 16.70
CA THR A 43 4.46 -18.18 17.51
C THR A 43 4.78 -19.61 17.07
N ASP A 44 5.56 -19.79 15.99
CA ASP A 44 5.94 -21.09 15.42
C ASP A 44 4.75 -22.05 15.24
N VAL A 45 3.56 -21.48 14.99
CA VAL A 45 2.29 -22.22 14.95
C VAL A 45 2.16 -23.12 13.73
N ALA A 46 3.00 -22.91 12.72
CA ALA A 46 3.06 -23.71 11.51
C ALA A 46 4.48 -24.26 11.30
N PRO A 47 4.63 -25.45 10.72
CA PRO A 47 5.93 -25.99 10.36
C PRO A 47 6.70 -25.02 9.45
N GLU A 48 8.02 -24.91 9.62
CA GLU A 48 8.88 -24.00 8.84
C GLU A 48 8.66 -24.08 7.32
N HIS A 49 8.34 -25.27 6.80
CA HIS A 49 8.05 -25.52 5.40
C HIS A 49 6.73 -24.91 4.90
N LEU A 50 5.75 -24.68 5.80
CA LEU A 50 4.48 -24.01 5.48
C LEU A 50 4.51 -22.52 5.82
N VAL A 51 5.35 -22.09 6.75
CA VAL A 51 5.50 -20.68 7.13
C VAL A 51 5.94 -19.83 5.92
N LEU A 52 6.96 -20.30 5.20
CA LEU A 52 7.52 -19.58 4.05
C LEU A 52 6.49 -19.30 2.92
N PRO A 53 5.78 -20.30 2.37
CA PRO A 53 4.78 -20.04 1.31
C PRO A 53 3.61 -19.20 1.80
N VAL A 54 3.17 -19.36 3.05
CA VAL A 54 2.11 -18.53 3.64
C VAL A 54 2.54 -17.07 3.74
N LEU A 55 3.79 -16.82 4.18
CA LEU A 55 4.35 -15.47 4.21
C LEU A 55 4.46 -14.85 2.82
N LEU A 56 4.83 -15.65 1.81
CA LEU A 56 4.96 -15.17 0.44
C LEU A 56 3.60 -14.75 -0.15
N ILE A 57 2.53 -15.49 0.18
CA ILE A 57 1.15 -15.11 -0.17
C ILE A 57 0.72 -13.83 0.56
N LEU A 58 0.95 -13.74 1.88
CA LEU A 58 0.64 -12.52 2.65
C LEU A 58 1.43 -11.31 2.14
N GLY A 59 2.70 -11.52 1.78
CA GLY A 59 3.56 -10.50 1.17
C GLY A 59 3.07 -10.04 -0.19
N ALA A 60 2.61 -10.95 -1.04
CA ALA A 60 2.00 -10.60 -2.32
C ALA A 60 0.72 -9.75 -2.10
N VAL A 61 -0.17 -10.14 -1.20
CA VAL A 61 -1.36 -9.37 -0.82
C VAL A 61 -0.98 -7.97 -0.32
N GLN A 62 0.10 -7.85 0.46
CA GLN A 62 0.64 -6.56 0.90
C GLN A 62 1.05 -5.67 -0.27
N VAL A 63 1.79 -6.20 -1.24
CA VAL A 63 2.18 -5.44 -2.45
C VAL A 63 0.95 -4.93 -3.20
N PHE A 64 -0.10 -5.74 -3.34
CA PHE A 64 -1.36 -5.31 -3.98
C PHE A 64 -2.09 -4.23 -3.18
N LEU A 65 -2.19 -4.35 -1.86
CA LEU A 65 -2.83 -3.34 -1.01
C LEU A 65 -2.06 -2.04 -1.00
N GLN A 66 -0.72 -2.11 -1.00
CA GLN A 66 0.16 -0.95 -1.11
C GLN A 66 -0.04 -0.24 -2.44
N LEU A 67 -0.05 -0.99 -3.55
CA LEU A 67 -0.38 -0.45 -4.86
C LEU A 67 -1.77 0.20 -4.86
N PHE A 68 -2.82 -0.46 -4.35
CA PHE A 68 -4.19 0.07 -4.34
C PHE A 68 -4.36 1.33 -3.49
N THR A 69 -3.68 1.41 -2.34
CA THR A 69 -3.75 2.55 -1.41
C THR A 69 -2.98 3.76 -1.93
N PHE A 70 -1.81 3.54 -2.54
CA PHE A 70 -1.07 4.61 -3.21
C PHE A 70 -1.72 5.00 -4.55
N MET A 71 -2.52 4.11 -5.14
CA MET A 71 -3.25 4.29 -6.39
C MET A 71 -4.72 4.66 -6.14
N HIS A 72 -5.00 5.63 -5.26
CA HIS A 72 -6.33 6.25 -5.23
C HIS A 72 -6.48 7.16 -6.47
N LEU A 73 -7.01 6.57 -7.54
CA LEU A 73 -7.21 7.09 -8.90
C LEU A 73 -8.29 8.19 -9.00
N ASP A 74 -8.21 9.24 -8.20
CA ASP A 74 -9.21 10.31 -8.32
C ASP A 74 -8.80 11.41 -9.31
N GLN A 75 -7.53 11.54 -9.73
CA GLN A 75 -7.13 12.67 -10.60
C GLN A 75 -6.11 12.30 -11.68
N LYS A 76 -6.62 12.05 -12.89
CA LYS A 76 -6.12 12.40 -14.24
C LYS A 76 -4.61 12.34 -14.58
N GLY A 77 -3.79 11.61 -13.82
CA GLY A 77 -2.34 11.49 -14.00
C GLY A 77 -1.85 10.05 -14.27
N THR A 78 -2.51 9.35 -15.20
CA THR A 78 -2.34 7.91 -15.50
C THR A 78 -0.89 7.45 -15.80
N ALA A 79 0.04 8.36 -16.06
CA ALA A 79 1.41 8.03 -16.45
C ALA A 79 2.27 7.51 -15.29
N PHE A 80 2.21 8.14 -14.12
CA PHE A 80 3.09 7.79 -12.99
C PHE A 80 2.81 6.39 -12.44
N TYR A 81 1.53 6.02 -12.38
CA TYR A 81 1.11 4.68 -12.01
C TYR A 81 1.62 3.60 -12.97
N ARG A 82 1.51 3.85 -14.28
CA ARG A 82 1.97 2.89 -15.31
C ARG A 82 3.47 2.63 -15.17
N ILE A 83 4.25 3.68 -14.90
CA ILE A 83 5.70 3.56 -14.69
C ILE A 83 5.99 2.71 -13.45
N PHE A 84 5.28 2.92 -12.34
CA PHE A 84 5.47 2.14 -11.11
C PHE A 84 5.16 0.66 -11.27
N ILE A 85 4.07 0.30 -11.97
CA ILE A 85 3.75 -1.11 -12.23
C ILE A 85 4.78 -1.75 -13.17
N VAL A 86 5.17 -1.06 -14.24
CA VAL A 86 6.18 -1.56 -15.19
C VAL A 86 7.52 -1.75 -14.49
N ALA A 87 7.95 -0.77 -13.68
CA ALA A 87 9.16 -0.88 -12.87
C ALA A 87 9.05 -2.02 -11.85
N GLY A 88 7.92 -2.15 -11.15
CA GLY A 88 7.69 -3.23 -10.18
C GLY A 88 7.80 -4.62 -10.83
N ILE A 89 7.18 -4.81 -12.00
CA ILE A 89 7.30 -6.06 -12.76
C ILE A 89 8.74 -6.28 -13.22
N PHE A 90 9.43 -5.24 -13.71
CA PHE A 90 10.82 -5.33 -14.13
C PHE A 90 11.75 -5.79 -13.00
N PHE A 91 11.64 -5.19 -11.81
CA PHE A 91 12.40 -5.61 -10.63
C PHE A 91 12.02 -7.02 -10.17
N ALA A 92 10.72 -7.37 -10.16
CA ALA A 92 10.29 -8.71 -9.77
C ALA A 92 10.88 -9.80 -10.69
N VAL A 93 10.89 -9.55 -12.00
CA VAL A 93 11.48 -10.47 -12.99
C VAL A 93 12.99 -10.57 -12.81
N ILE A 94 13.69 -9.45 -12.64
CA ILE A 94 15.15 -9.45 -12.43
C ILE A 94 15.51 -10.21 -11.15
N SER A 95 14.81 -9.96 -10.04
CA SER A 95 15.07 -10.65 -8.78
C SER A 95 14.77 -12.15 -8.89
N ALA A 96 13.67 -12.55 -9.54
CA ALA A 96 13.34 -13.95 -9.74
C ALA A 96 14.38 -14.68 -10.60
N VAL A 97 14.80 -14.06 -11.71
CA VAL A 97 15.85 -14.62 -12.58
C VAL A 97 17.19 -14.66 -11.85
N GLY A 98 17.54 -13.62 -11.07
CA GLY A 98 18.76 -13.59 -10.29
C GLY A 98 18.82 -14.70 -9.24
N ILE A 99 17.72 -14.93 -8.52
CA ILE A 99 17.61 -16.04 -7.56
C ILE A 99 17.68 -17.40 -8.27
N PHE A 100 17.11 -17.52 -9.47
CA PHE A 100 17.14 -18.77 -10.22
C PHE A 100 18.52 -19.08 -10.85
N LEU A 101 19.26 -18.04 -11.22
CA LEU A 101 20.58 -18.15 -11.87
C LEU A 101 21.72 -18.39 -10.86
N MET A 102 21.51 -18.04 -9.59
CA MET A 102 22.47 -18.16 -8.49
C MET A 102 22.34 -19.52 -7.79
#